data_AF-A0A3B8V370-F1
#
_entry.id   AF-A0A3B8V370-F1
#
_cell.length_a   1.000
_cell.length_b   1.000
_cell.length_c   1.000
_cell.angle_alpha   90.00
_cell.angle_beta   90.00
_cell.angle_gamma   90.00
#
_symmetry.space_group_name_H-M   'P 1'
#
loop_
_entity.id
_entity.type
_entity.pdbx_description
1 polymer ?
#
loop_
_entity_poly.entity_id
_entity_poly.type
_entity_poly.pdbx_seq_one_letter_code
_entity_poly.pdbx_strand_id
1 'polypeptide(L)'
;AVYEGRYLLGTSIARPIIAKAQVDYARRMGCDAVCHGCTGKGNDQVRFESTFAALAPELEIIAPWRHWEIRSREEALQYLAARGIACSASLEKIYSRDDNIWHISHEGGELEDPWNPPPDDMWTRTVDPLHAPDAPGVVTIRFEAGRPV
;
A
#
# COMPACT_ATOMS: atom_id res chain seq x y z
N ALA A 1 17.79 4.58 5.02
CA ALA A 1 17.13 5.69 5.72
C ALA A 1 16.03 5.12 6.60
N VAL A 2 15.77 5.74 7.75
CA VAL A 2 14.65 5.37 8.65
C VAL A 2 13.86 6.64 8.90
N TYR A 3 12.58 6.66 8.52
CA TYR A 3 11.72 7.83 8.65
C TYR A 3 11.28 7.99 10.10
N GLU A 4 11.44 9.21 10.64
CA GLU A 4 11.16 9.54 12.05
C GLU A 4 11.80 8.57 13.05
N GLY A 5 12.95 7.98 12.69
CA GLY A 5 13.69 7.03 13.52
C GLY A 5 13.01 5.67 13.73
N ARG A 6 11.84 5.40 13.11
CA ARG A 6 11.08 4.15 13.31
C ARG A 6 10.66 3.45 12.02
N TYR A 7 10.24 4.19 11.00
CA TYR A 7 9.58 3.60 9.84
C TYR A 7 10.55 3.29 8.69
N LEU A 8 10.51 2.04 8.20
CA LEU A 8 11.42 1.50 7.19
C LEU A 8 10.97 1.72 5.73
N LEU A 9 10.04 2.65 5.51
CA LEU A 9 9.68 3.18 4.19
C LEU A 9 9.14 2.15 3.16
N GLY A 10 8.63 0.99 3.59
CA GLY A 10 8.21 -0.08 2.67
C GLY A 10 7.06 0.28 1.73
N THR A 11 6.12 1.13 2.18
CA THR A 11 5.04 1.65 1.33
C THR A 11 5.64 2.67 0.37
N SER A 12 6.45 3.60 0.92
CA SER A 12 6.99 4.74 0.20
C SER A 12 7.89 4.34 -0.98
N ILE A 13 8.72 3.31 -0.81
CA ILE A 13 9.64 2.84 -1.86
C ILE A 13 8.92 2.10 -2.99
N ALA A 14 7.79 1.45 -2.70
CA ALA A 14 7.04 0.69 -3.69
C ALA A 14 6.31 1.60 -4.70
N ARG A 15 5.80 2.77 -4.26
CA ARG A 15 4.93 3.61 -5.10
C ARG A 15 5.60 4.13 -6.37
N PRO A 16 6.83 4.67 -6.32
CA PRO A 16 7.53 5.08 -7.53
C PRO A 16 7.79 3.93 -8.52
N ILE A 17 8.01 2.71 -8.02
CA ILE A 17 8.21 1.52 -8.86
C ILE A 17 6.91 1.19 -9.62
N ILE A 18 5.77 1.18 -8.92
CA ILE A 18 4.46 0.93 -9.53
C ILE A 18 4.11 2.05 -10.52
N ALA A 19 4.30 3.31 -10.13
CA ALA A 19 4.03 4.47 -10.96
C ALA A 19 4.86 4.45 -12.26
N LYS A 20 6.16 4.13 -12.16
CA LYS A 20 7.01 3.95 -13.33
C LYS A 20 6.48 2.85 -14.25
N ALA A 21 6.08 1.69 -13.70
CA ALA A 21 5.55 0.60 -14.49
C ALA A 21 4.25 0.99 -15.23
N GLN A 22 3.38 1.76 -14.58
CA GLN A 22 2.17 2.31 -15.21
C GLN A 22 2.50 3.27 -16.35
N VAL A 23 3.44 4.20 -16.14
CA VAL A 23 3.91 5.13 -17.19
C VAL A 23 4.49 4.39 -18.39
N ASP A 24 5.37 3.41 -18.13
CA ASP A 24 5.99 2.60 -19.19
C ASP A 24 4.91 1.87 -20.01
N TYR A 25 3.85 1.36 -19.36
CA TYR A 25 2.75 0.69 -20.02
C TYR A 25 1.84 1.66 -20.79
N ALA A 26 1.47 2.79 -20.19
CA ALA A 26 0.66 3.83 -20.81
C ALA A 26 1.27 4.30 -22.14
N ARG A 27 2.58 4.57 -22.16
CA ARG A 27 3.29 4.95 -23.38
C ARG A 27 3.27 3.85 -24.45
N ARG A 28 3.48 2.59 -24.05
CA ARG A 28 3.42 1.45 -25.00
C ARG A 28 2.05 1.28 -25.62
N MET A 29 0.99 1.58 -24.89
CA MET A 29 -0.39 1.43 -25.34
C MET A 29 -0.96 2.68 -26.01
N GLY A 30 -0.21 3.79 -26.04
CA GLY A 30 -0.69 5.07 -26.56
C GLY A 30 -1.80 5.68 -25.70
N CYS A 31 -1.77 5.45 -24.39
CA CYS A 31 -2.70 6.10 -23.45
C CYS A 31 -2.37 7.60 -23.32
N ASP A 32 -3.40 8.40 -23.10
CA ASP A 32 -3.37 9.82 -22.81
C ASP A 32 -3.42 10.13 -21.31
N ALA A 33 -3.78 9.15 -20.48
CA ALA A 33 -3.91 9.30 -19.04
C ALA A 33 -3.37 8.09 -18.24
N VAL A 34 -3.07 8.35 -16.97
CA VAL A 34 -2.81 7.34 -15.92
C VAL A 34 -3.80 7.53 -14.77
N CYS A 35 -4.14 6.44 -14.09
CA CYS A 35 -5.12 6.46 -13.00
C CYS A 35 -4.59 5.75 -11.75
N HIS A 36 -4.86 6.30 -10.58
CA HIS A 36 -4.56 5.66 -9.29
C HIS A 36 -5.77 5.71 -8.34
N GLY A 37 -5.88 4.70 -7.48
CA GLY A 37 -6.98 4.54 -6.52
C GLY A 37 -6.68 5.07 -5.12
N CYS A 38 -5.70 5.96 -4.96
CA CYS A 38 -5.35 6.50 -3.64
C CYS A 38 -6.45 7.41 -3.11
N THR A 39 -6.69 7.39 -1.79
CA THR A 39 -7.63 8.32 -1.16
C THR A 39 -7.05 9.74 -1.13
N GLY A 40 -7.92 10.75 -1.04
CA GLY A 40 -7.51 12.16 -0.95
C GLY A 40 -6.84 12.57 0.38
N LYS A 41 -6.77 11.66 1.37
CA LYS A 41 -6.19 11.93 2.69
C LYS A 41 -4.79 11.35 2.89
N GLY A 42 -4.43 10.33 2.10
CA GLY A 42 -3.20 9.57 2.30
C GLY A 42 -1.99 10.14 1.56
N ASN A 43 -0.80 9.70 1.97
CA ASN A 43 0.48 10.08 1.37
C ASN A 43 0.69 9.48 -0.04
N ASP A 44 0.01 8.37 -0.35
CA ASP A 44 0.24 7.64 -1.61
C ASP A 44 -0.13 8.43 -2.86
N GLN A 45 -1.15 9.31 -2.79
CA GLN A 45 -1.48 10.17 -3.92
C GLN A 45 -0.28 11.05 -4.31
N VAL A 46 0.39 11.65 -3.34
CA VAL A 46 1.56 12.51 -3.59
C VAL A 46 2.71 11.69 -4.18
N ARG A 47 2.91 10.46 -3.70
CA ARG A 47 3.98 9.56 -4.19
C ARG A 47 3.76 9.14 -5.65
N PHE A 48 2.53 8.76 -6.00
CA PHE A 48 2.17 8.42 -7.37
C PHE A 48 2.27 9.64 -8.29
N GLU A 49 1.61 10.74 -7.91
CA GLU A 49 1.49 11.92 -8.77
C GLU A 49 2.81 12.65 -8.99
N SER A 50 3.65 12.75 -7.96
CA SER A 50 5.01 13.28 -8.13
C SER A 50 5.85 12.42 -9.08
N THR A 51 5.67 11.10 -9.04
CA THR A 51 6.37 10.19 -9.97
C THR A 51 5.83 10.31 -11.39
N PHE A 52 4.50 10.39 -11.56
CA PHE A 52 3.88 10.64 -12.87
C PHE A 52 4.34 11.97 -13.47
N ALA A 53 4.28 13.04 -12.69
CA ALA A 53 4.73 14.37 -13.13
C ALA A 53 6.22 14.37 -13.50
N ALA A 54 7.07 13.61 -12.78
CA ALA A 54 8.49 13.51 -13.08
C ALA A 54 8.79 12.68 -14.33
N LEU A 55 8.03 11.60 -14.59
CA LEU A 55 8.34 10.64 -15.64
C LEU A 55 7.56 10.85 -16.93
N ALA A 56 6.35 11.37 -16.85
CA ALA A 56 5.42 11.57 -17.95
C ALA A 56 4.45 12.74 -17.67
N PRO A 57 4.95 13.99 -17.61
CA PRO A 57 4.14 15.18 -17.36
C PRO A 57 3.08 15.43 -18.45
N GLU A 58 3.20 14.78 -19.60
CA GLU A 58 2.23 14.83 -20.69
C GLU A 58 0.94 14.02 -20.44
N LEU A 59 0.97 13.06 -19.52
CA LEU A 59 -0.17 12.20 -19.22
C LEU A 59 -1.11 12.86 -18.22
N GLU A 60 -2.41 12.84 -18.51
CA GLU A 60 -3.43 13.28 -17.56
C GLU A 60 -3.47 12.33 -16.34
N ILE A 61 -3.59 12.89 -15.14
CA ILE A 61 -3.70 12.11 -13.90
C ILE A 61 -5.17 12.06 -13.48
N ILE A 62 -5.72 10.85 -13.42
CA ILE A 62 -7.07 10.58 -12.96
C ILE A 62 -7.03 9.97 -11.55
N ALA A 63 -7.70 10.61 -10.59
CA ALA A 63 -7.81 10.14 -9.22
C ALA A 63 -9.29 10.07 -8.78
N PRO A 64 -10.01 8.96 -9.04
CA PRO A 64 -11.47 8.90 -8.86
C PRO A 64 -11.95 9.28 -7.46
N TRP A 65 -11.19 8.90 -6.41
CA TRP A 65 -11.51 9.22 -5.02
C TRP A 65 -11.60 10.72 -4.69
N ARG A 66 -11.08 11.59 -5.56
CA ARG A 66 -11.20 13.05 -5.40
C ARG A 66 -12.42 13.63 -6.11
N HIS A 67 -13.01 12.91 -7.06
CA HIS A 67 -14.01 13.45 -7.98
C HIS A 67 -15.37 12.76 -7.89
N TRP A 68 -15.40 11.47 -7.58
CA TRP A 68 -16.64 10.71 -7.60
C TRP A 68 -17.50 10.94 -6.35
N GLU A 69 -18.72 10.40 -6.40
CA GLU A 69 -19.69 10.52 -5.31
C GLU A 69 -19.56 9.42 -4.26
N ILE A 70 -18.80 8.36 -4.52
CA ILE A 70 -18.64 7.22 -3.60
C ILE A 70 -17.79 7.64 -2.39
N ARG A 71 -18.39 7.65 -1.20
CA ARG A 71 -17.77 8.09 0.07
C ARG A 71 -17.47 6.95 1.04
N SER A 72 -18.07 5.78 0.85
CA SER A 72 -17.94 4.65 1.77
C SER A 72 -17.68 3.33 1.07
N ARG A 73 -17.17 2.36 1.83
CA ARG A 73 -17.01 0.98 1.35
C ARG A 73 -18.36 0.37 0.98
N GLU A 74 -19.40 0.69 1.75
CA GLU A 74 -20.75 0.21 1.48
C GLU A 74 -21.29 0.73 0.15
N GLU A 75 -21.16 2.04 -0.10
CA GLU A 75 -21.51 2.61 -1.40
C GLU A 75 -20.70 2.00 -2.55
N ALA A 76 -19.41 1.73 -2.34
CA ALA A 76 -18.58 1.06 -3.35
C ALA A 76 -19.11 -0.35 -3.65
N LEU A 77 -19.48 -1.14 -2.63
CA LEU A 77 -20.04 -2.47 -2.80
C LEU A 77 -21.42 -2.42 -3.50
N GLN A 78 -22.27 -1.46 -3.14
CA GLN A 78 -23.55 -1.24 -3.82
C GLN A 78 -23.33 -0.84 -5.29
N TYR A 79 -22.36 0.03 -5.57
CA TYR A 79 -22.00 0.44 -6.93
C TYR A 79 -21.58 -0.74 -7.80
N LEU A 80 -20.78 -1.66 -7.24
CA LEU A 80 -20.33 -2.89 -7.90
C LEU A 80 -21.50 -3.87 -8.11
N ALA A 81 -22.33 -4.09 -7.08
CA ALA A 81 -23.48 -4.98 -7.13
C ALA A 81 -24.52 -4.53 -8.17
N ALA A 82 -24.83 -3.24 -8.22
CA ALA A 82 -25.76 -2.66 -9.20
C ALA A 82 -25.27 -2.82 -10.66
N ARG A 83 -23.98 -3.11 -10.87
CA ARG A 83 -23.37 -3.32 -12.19
C ARG A 83 -23.00 -4.78 -12.45
N GLY A 84 -23.30 -5.70 -11.53
CA GLY A 84 -22.92 -7.10 -11.65
C GLY A 84 -21.41 -7.35 -11.64
N ILE A 85 -20.62 -6.46 -11.03
CA ILE A 85 -19.16 -6.62 -10.92
C ILE A 85 -18.86 -7.47 -9.68
N ALA A 86 -18.28 -8.65 -9.88
CA ALA A 86 -17.88 -9.52 -8.79
C ALA A 86 -16.80 -8.86 -7.92
N CYS A 87 -16.98 -8.90 -6.60
CA CYS A 87 -16.04 -8.36 -5.62
C CYS A 87 -15.88 -9.33 -4.45
N SER A 88 -14.65 -9.60 -4.05
CA SER A 88 -14.35 -10.40 -2.85
C SER A 88 -14.34 -9.57 -1.56
N ALA A 89 -14.50 -8.26 -1.65
CA ALA A 89 -14.52 -7.39 -0.48
C ALA A 89 -15.85 -7.53 0.29
N SER A 90 -15.74 -7.80 1.59
CA SER A 90 -16.83 -7.74 2.58
C SER A 90 -17.00 -6.31 3.11
N LEU A 91 -18.02 -6.01 3.92
CA LEU A 91 -18.00 -4.79 4.76
C LEU A 91 -16.98 -4.93 5.90
N GLU A 92 -16.80 -6.14 6.37
CA GLU A 92 -15.97 -6.49 7.51
C GLU A 92 -14.50 -6.64 7.08
N LYS A 93 -13.71 -5.59 7.29
CA LYS A 93 -12.25 -5.67 7.27
C LYS A 93 -11.74 -4.65 8.27
N ILE A 94 -11.16 -5.14 9.36
CA ILE A 94 -10.80 -4.33 10.54
C ILE A 94 -9.64 -3.38 10.20
N TYR A 95 -8.71 -3.81 9.35
CA TYR A 95 -7.50 -3.06 9.02
C TYR A 95 -7.35 -2.78 7.51
N SER A 96 -6.84 -1.60 7.20
CA SER A 96 -6.20 -1.29 5.93
C SER A 96 -4.78 -1.86 5.95
N ARG A 97 -4.41 -2.60 4.90
CA ARG A 97 -3.13 -3.31 4.81
C ARG A 97 -2.45 -3.06 3.47
N ASP A 98 -1.15 -2.80 3.51
CA ASP A 98 -0.26 -2.74 2.35
C ASP A 98 0.86 -3.76 2.55
N ASP A 99 1.02 -4.66 1.60
CA ASP A 99 1.92 -5.80 1.75
C ASP A 99 2.81 -6.00 0.52
N ASN A 100 4.11 -6.18 0.75
CA ASN A 100 5.09 -6.49 -0.28
C ASN A 100 6.22 -7.36 0.29
N ILE A 101 7.26 -7.62 -0.51
CA ILE A 101 8.39 -8.47 -0.06
C ILE A 101 9.22 -7.81 1.05
N TRP A 102 9.16 -6.49 1.19
CA TRP A 102 9.97 -5.74 2.15
C TRP A 102 9.26 -5.57 3.49
N HIS A 103 7.94 -5.38 3.49
CA HIS A 103 7.18 -5.18 4.72
C HIS A 103 5.69 -5.51 4.56
N ILE A 104 4.97 -5.49 5.69
CA ILE A 104 3.53 -5.29 5.73
C ILE A 104 3.21 -4.10 6.65
N SER A 105 2.26 -3.25 6.28
CA SER A 105 1.69 -2.21 7.15
C SER A 105 0.24 -2.48 7.51
N HIS A 106 -0.18 -1.98 8.66
CA HIS A 106 -1.52 -2.08 9.22
C HIS A 106 -1.94 -0.70 9.73
N GLU A 107 -3.14 -0.25 9.38
CA GLU A 107 -3.73 1.02 9.87
C GLU A 107 -5.26 0.89 9.94
N GLY A 108 -5.93 1.87 10.55
CA GLY A 108 -7.38 1.86 10.73
C GLY A 108 -7.86 0.96 11.87
N GLY A 109 -9.18 0.98 12.09
CA GLY A 109 -9.82 0.19 13.15
C GLY A 109 -9.35 0.63 14.55
N GLU A 110 -9.12 -0.35 15.43
CA GLU A 110 -8.69 -0.11 16.81
C GLU A 110 -7.30 0.53 16.92
N LEU A 111 -6.48 0.47 15.86
CA LEU A 111 -5.13 1.04 15.82
C LEU A 111 -5.11 2.57 15.73
N GLU A 112 -6.24 3.20 15.41
CA GLU A 112 -6.36 4.66 15.38
C GLU A 112 -6.36 5.29 16.78
N ASP A 113 -6.65 4.50 17.82
CA ASP A 113 -6.47 4.92 19.21
C ASP A 113 -5.11 4.42 19.73
N PRO A 114 -4.11 5.31 19.90
CA PRO A 114 -2.78 4.92 20.34
C PRO A 114 -2.73 4.43 21.80
N TRP A 115 -3.85 4.51 22.54
CA TRP A 115 -3.97 3.92 23.86
C TRP A 115 -4.28 2.42 23.82
N ASN A 116 -4.75 1.91 22.67
CA ASN A 116 -4.98 0.49 22.47
C ASN A 116 -3.66 -0.24 22.14
N PRO A 117 -3.40 -1.40 22.76
CA PRO A 117 -2.36 -2.29 22.26
C PRO A 117 -2.76 -2.83 20.87
N PRO A 118 -1.81 -3.15 19.99
CA PRO A 118 -2.11 -3.83 18.74
C PRO A 118 -2.79 -5.19 19.01
N PRO A 119 -3.95 -5.50 18.42
CA PRO A 119 -4.62 -6.77 18.64
C PRO A 119 -3.84 -7.96 18.08
N ASP A 120 -4.00 -9.13 18.69
CA ASP A 120 -3.27 -10.35 18.30
C ASP A 120 -3.55 -10.79 16.85
N ASP A 121 -4.77 -10.53 16.36
CA ASP A 121 -5.21 -10.87 15.00
C ASP A 121 -4.68 -9.91 13.91
N MET A 122 -3.97 -8.85 14.32
CA MET A 122 -3.33 -7.91 13.41
C MET A 122 -2.15 -8.57 12.69
N TRP A 123 -1.35 -9.38 13.40
CA TRP A 123 -0.06 -9.89 12.94
C TRP A 123 -0.22 -11.03 11.92
N THR A 124 0.42 -10.89 10.76
CA THR A 124 0.28 -11.86 9.64
C THR A 124 1.60 -12.51 9.20
N ARG A 125 2.74 -11.93 9.58
CA ARG A 125 4.08 -12.37 9.11
C ARG A 125 5.05 -12.71 10.24
N THR A 126 4.67 -12.41 11.48
CA THR A 126 5.51 -12.58 12.65
C THR A 126 4.75 -13.38 13.70
N VAL A 127 5.47 -14.25 14.39
CA VAL A 127 4.97 -14.92 15.59
C VAL A 127 5.18 -13.98 16.78
N ASP A 128 4.23 -13.99 17.72
CA ASP A 128 4.45 -13.36 19.03
C ASP A 128 5.74 -13.94 19.66
N PRO A 129 6.67 -13.12 20.16
CA PRO A 129 7.84 -13.60 20.87
C PRO A 129 7.56 -14.61 21.99
N LEU A 130 6.40 -14.57 22.65
CA LEU A 130 5.97 -15.54 23.67
C LEU A 130 5.69 -16.93 23.10
N HIS A 131 5.46 -17.03 21.80
CA HIS A 131 5.21 -18.27 21.07
C HIS A 131 6.34 -18.62 20.10
N ALA A 132 7.46 -17.89 20.14
CA ALA A 132 8.62 -18.15 19.31
C ALA A 132 9.37 -19.42 19.77
N PRO A 133 10.14 -20.10 18.89
CA PRO A 133 10.94 -21.26 19.29
C PRO A 133 11.99 -20.90 20.36
N ASP A 134 12.15 -21.77 21.36
CA ASP A 134 13.15 -21.61 22.43
C ASP A 134 14.61 -21.69 21.92
N ALA A 135 14.81 -22.40 20.80
CA ALA A 135 16.12 -22.56 20.19
C ALA A 135 16.40 -21.42 19.19
N PRO A 136 17.55 -20.73 19.29
CA PRO A 136 17.89 -19.66 18.35
C PRO A 136 18.20 -20.20 16.95
N GLY A 137 17.76 -19.48 15.93
CA GLY A 137 18.22 -19.68 14.55
C GLY A 137 19.50 -18.92 14.28
N VAL A 138 20.50 -19.58 13.69
CA VAL A 138 21.74 -18.93 13.23
C VAL A 138 21.65 -18.68 11.73
N VAL A 139 21.76 -17.41 11.33
CA VAL A 139 21.76 -16.99 9.92
C VAL A 139 23.06 -16.23 9.65
N THR A 140 23.74 -16.60 8.57
CA THR A 140 24.91 -15.86 8.06
C THR A 140 24.51 -15.14 6.79
N ILE A 141 24.72 -13.82 6.76
CA ILE A 141 24.44 -12.97 5.59
C ILE A 141 25.78 -12.38 5.12
N ARG A 142 26.15 -12.67 3.87
CA ARG A 142 27.35 -12.08 3.26
C ARG A 142 26.97 -10.77 2.58
N PHE A 143 27.88 -9.81 2.61
CA PHE A 143 27.73 -8.54 1.94
C PHE A 143 28.86 -8.31 0.96
N GLU A 144 28.52 -7.71 -0.17
CA GLU A 144 29.47 -7.28 -1.19
C GLU A 144 29.04 -5.90 -1.69
N ALA A 145 29.94 -4.92 -1.62
CA ALA A 145 29.68 -3.53 -2.00
C ALA A 145 28.38 -2.94 -1.41
N GLY A 146 28.06 -3.28 -0.16
CA GLY A 146 26.88 -2.79 0.55
C GLY A 146 25.56 -3.50 0.21
N ARG A 147 25.59 -4.62 -0.54
CA ARG A 147 24.41 -5.43 -0.87
C ARG A 147 24.53 -6.84 -0.27
N PRO A 148 23.44 -7.42 0.27
CA PRO A 148 23.44 -8.82 0.71
C PRO A 148 23.50 -9.77 -0.50
N VAL A 149 24.36 -10.80 -0.45
CA VAL A 149 24.69 -11.76 -1.54
C VAL A 149 25.10 -13.14 -1.03
#